data_AF-A0A8S0PZF4-F1
#
_entry.id   AF-A0A8S0PZF4-F1
#
_cell.length_a   1.000
_cell.length_b   1.000
_cell.length_c   1.000
_cell.angle_alpha   90.00
_cell.angle_beta   90.00
_cell.angle_gamma   90.00
#
_symmetry.space_group_name_H-M   'P 1'
#
loop_
_entity.id
_entity.type
_entity.pdbx_description
1 polymer ?
#
loop_
_entity_poly.entity_id
_entity_poly.type
_entity_poly.pdbx_seq_one_letter_code
_entity_poly.pdbx_strand_id
1 'polypeptide(L)'
;MLLQLFADVTDVAIEWANRNVKSNPHLSELIEIRRVDTETKIFDAEELQNKQKDNINSYVDSTNTVSVDMGPSPSFSLRSQSVKNSYHGPPVLVGVVKDGESFDFCMCNPPFFVTMEEAGLNPKTSCGGTPEEMVCLGGEEAFITRIIEDSAQLKHAFRWYTSMVGRKSNLNILTSKLWNVGVTVVKTTEFVQGQTSRWGLAWSFMPPSKKMLFSHVTEKKNLSFMLEGLQRQHSAFHVLQSVESFFCSSGASCKLNASTFNIDITASQNHCNTILKSETQNENEAVQCKNELEISSTSNDNNCQSDDLQFRISVFQQIPGTLLVRSTLHQKESSSSGLFSLIFKQLEKVLKNKFCTERVSADGSCSNLRR
;
A
#
# COMPACT_ATOMS: atom_id res chain seq x y z
N MET A 1 5.85 9.38 -9.97
CA MET A 1 7.21 8.82 -9.77
C MET A 1 7.25 7.99 -8.49
N LEU A 2 7.97 6.86 -8.47
CA LEU A 2 8.09 5.95 -7.33
C LEU A 2 9.52 5.99 -6.79
N LEU A 3 9.69 5.99 -5.47
CA LEU A 3 11.00 5.83 -4.84
C LEU A 3 11.04 4.55 -4.00
N GLN A 4 11.94 3.61 -4.34
CA GLN A 4 12.18 2.40 -3.55
C GLN A 4 13.42 2.60 -2.69
N LEU A 5 13.32 2.30 -1.40
CA LEU A 5 14.41 2.35 -0.44
C LEU A 5 15.00 0.95 -0.23
N PHE A 6 16.33 0.90 -0.22
CA PHE A 6 17.13 -0.27 0.12
C PHE A 6 18.01 0.05 1.33
N ALA A 7 18.22 -0.94 2.20
CA ALA A 7 19.02 -0.76 3.41
C ALA A 7 20.52 -1.00 3.17
N ASP A 8 20.86 -1.90 2.25
CA ASP A 8 22.23 -2.11 1.79
C ASP A 8 22.61 -1.06 0.74
N VAL A 9 23.56 -0.21 1.12
CA VAL A 9 24.10 0.88 0.32
C VAL A 9 25.61 0.73 0.13
N THR A 10 26.13 -0.49 0.25
CA THR A 10 27.54 -0.79 -0.04
C THR A 10 27.86 -0.45 -1.50
N ASP A 11 29.12 -0.10 -1.78
CA ASP A 11 29.55 0.22 -3.15
C ASP A 11 29.29 -0.97 -4.09
N VAL A 12 29.43 -2.19 -3.57
CA VAL A 12 29.09 -3.44 -4.28
C VAL A 12 27.61 -3.49 -4.63
N ALA A 13 26.70 -3.26 -3.67
CA ALA A 13 25.26 -3.26 -3.93
C ALA A 13 24.87 -2.22 -4.98
N ILE A 14 25.47 -1.03 -4.93
CA ILE A 14 25.24 0.06 -5.90
C ILE A 14 25.78 -0.31 -7.29
N GLU A 15 26.97 -0.91 -7.37
CA GLU A 15 27.54 -1.37 -8.64
C GLU A 15 26.63 -2.42 -9.30
N TRP A 16 26.16 -3.40 -8.52
CA TRP A 16 25.24 -4.43 -9.00
C TRP A 16 23.89 -3.86 -9.43
N ALA A 17 23.33 -2.91 -8.68
CA ALA A 17 22.10 -2.23 -9.07
C ALA A 17 22.26 -1.52 -10.42
N ASN A 18 23.34 -0.74 -10.59
CA ASN A 18 23.66 -0.08 -11.85
C ASN A 18 23.88 -1.06 -13.00
N ARG A 19 24.58 -2.18 -12.74
CA ARG A 19 24.80 -3.23 -13.74
C ARG A 19 23.49 -3.88 -14.18
N ASN A 20 22.56 -4.12 -13.25
CA ASN A 20 21.24 -4.66 -13.56
C ASN A 20 20.42 -3.71 -14.43
N VAL A 21 20.43 -2.41 -14.12
CA VAL A 21 19.77 -1.38 -14.95
C VAL A 21 20.37 -1.32 -16.34
N LYS A 22 21.72 -1.28 -16.45
CA LYS A 22 22.43 -1.26 -17.75
C LYS A 22 22.17 -2.52 -18.58
N SER A 23 22.01 -3.67 -17.93
CA SER A 23 21.72 -4.95 -18.61
C SER A 23 20.28 -5.03 -19.11
N ASN A 24 19.40 -4.08 -18.74
CA ASN A 24 18.00 -4.03 -19.13
C ASN A 24 17.67 -2.67 -19.79
N PRO A 25 18.01 -2.48 -21.08
CA PRO A 25 17.87 -1.18 -21.76
C PRO A 25 16.45 -0.59 -21.69
N HIS A 26 15.43 -1.44 -21.73
CA HIS A 26 14.02 -1.06 -21.64
C HIS A 26 13.63 -0.45 -20.28
N LEU A 27 14.44 -0.64 -19.23
CA LEU A 27 14.25 -0.05 -17.90
C LEU A 27 15.22 1.10 -17.62
N SER A 28 16.25 1.28 -18.45
CA SER A 28 17.36 2.18 -18.17
C SER A 28 16.95 3.65 -18.07
N GLU A 29 15.93 4.07 -18.82
CA GLU A 29 15.35 5.42 -18.74
C GLU A 29 14.29 5.57 -17.63
N LEU A 30 13.85 4.46 -17.03
CA LEU A 30 12.77 4.43 -16.04
C LEU A 30 13.29 4.31 -14.59
N ILE A 31 14.54 3.91 -14.40
CA ILE A 31 15.15 3.66 -13.09
C ILE A 31 16.38 4.53 -12.91
N GLU A 32 16.33 5.39 -11.90
CA GLU A 32 17.48 6.16 -11.43
C GLU A 32 17.95 5.59 -10.08
N ILE A 33 19.24 5.29 -9.95
CA ILE A 33 19.85 4.84 -8.69
C ILE A 33 20.50 6.05 -8.01
N ARG A 34 20.17 6.26 -6.74
CA ARG A 34 20.68 7.37 -5.92
C ARG A 34 21.23 6.86 -4.60
N ARG A 35 22.19 7.58 -4.05
CA ARG A 35 22.80 7.34 -2.73
C ARG A 35 22.61 8.58 -1.87
N VAL A 36 22.49 8.38 -0.55
CA VAL A 36 22.61 9.47 0.41
C VAL A 36 24.10 9.79 0.58
N ASP A 37 24.52 10.98 0.15
CA ASP A 37 25.90 11.43 0.36
C ASP A 37 26.08 11.85 1.83
N THR A 38 26.77 11.00 2.60
CA THR A 38 27.05 11.22 4.03
C THR A 38 28.13 12.27 4.29
N GLU A 39 28.79 12.81 3.27
CA GLU A 39 29.94 13.71 3.41
C GLU A 39 29.57 15.18 3.69
N THR A 40 28.31 15.58 3.52
CA THR A 40 27.95 17.02 3.48
C THR A 40 27.45 17.63 4.80
N LYS A 41 27.53 16.94 5.96
CA LYS A 41 27.10 17.54 7.26
C LYS A 41 27.94 17.12 8.48
N ILE A 42 29.26 17.01 8.35
CA ILE A 42 30.16 16.89 9.52
C ILE A 42 30.42 18.25 10.19
N PHE A 43 29.99 19.37 9.60
CA PHE A 43 30.30 20.70 10.15
C PHE A 43 29.47 21.17 11.36
N ASP A 44 28.38 20.48 11.74
CA ASP A 44 27.50 20.96 12.84
C ASP A 44 27.49 20.08 14.09
N ALA A 45 28.19 18.93 14.08
CA ALA A 45 28.19 17.98 15.22
C ALA A 45 29.33 18.23 16.22
N GLU A 46 30.44 18.84 15.80
CA GLU A 46 31.57 19.13 16.69
C GLU A 46 31.34 20.35 17.61
N GLU A 47 30.41 21.25 17.27
CA GLU A 47 30.14 22.47 18.06
C GLU A 47 29.24 22.22 19.30
N LEU A 48 28.53 21.08 19.34
CA LEU A 48 27.68 20.70 20.48
C LEU A 48 28.39 19.84 21.53
N GLN A 49 29.53 19.22 21.20
CA GLN A 49 30.33 18.47 22.17
C GLN A 49 31.28 19.37 22.99
N ASN A 50 31.62 20.56 22.49
CA ASN A 50 32.51 21.51 23.19
C ASN A 50 31.80 22.45 24.18
N LYS A 51 30.46 22.41 24.29
CA LYS A 51 29.69 23.23 25.26
C LYS A 51 29.30 22.50 26.56
N GLN A 52 29.72 21.26 26.75
CA GLN A 52 29.48 20.49 27.99
C GLN A 52 30.74 20.20 28.83
N LYS A 53 31.91 20.72 28.45
CA LYS A 53 33.16 20.55 29.23
C LYS A 53 33.50 21.71 30.17
N ASP A 54 32.76 22.82 30.13
CA ASP A 54 32.96 23.97 31.02
C ASP A 54 31.85 24.07 32.08
N ASN A 55 31.69 23.04 32.90
CA ASN A 55 31.01 23.14 34.20
C ASN A 55 31.19 21.84 34.97
N ILE A 56 32.32 21.69 35.66
CA ILE A 56 32.50 21.08 37.00
C ILE A 56 33.96 21.38 37.38
N ASN A 57 34.16 22.55 38.00
CA ASN A 57 35.35 22.85 38.79
C ASN A 57 34.85 23.60 40.03
N SER A 58 34.52 22.85 41.08
CA SER A 58 34.61 23.26 42.49
C SER A 58 33.93 22.20 43.35
N TYR A 59 34.72 21.38 44.03
CA TYR A 59 34.70 21.30 45.49
C TYR A 59 35.80 20.34 45.96
N VAL A 60 36.73 20.92 46.72
CA VAL A 60 37.75 20.26 47.53
C VAL A 60 37.04 19.72 48.78
N ASP A 61 37.30 18.47 49.21
CA ASP A 61 38.09 18.19 50.42
C ASP A 61 38.18 16.69 50.81
N SER A 62 39.42 16.30 51.14
CA SER A 62 39.99 15.26 52.03
C SER A 62 39.20 14.02 52.50
N THR A 63 39.76 12.82 52.30
CA THR A 63 40.63 12.10 53.28
C THR A 63 40.97 10.65 52.87
N ASN A 64 42.21 10.27 53.21
CA ASN A 64 42.77 8.94 53.51
C ASN A 64 43.28 7.98 52.40
N THR A 65 44.61 7.83 52.48
CA THR A 65 45.56 6.86 51.96
C THR A 65 45.31 5.41 52.41
N VAL A 66 45.66 4.41 51.57
CA VAL A 66 46.52 3.23 51.86
C VAL A 66 46.45 2.20 50.70
N SER A 67 47.60 2.05 50.01
CA SER A 67 48.25 0.93 49.29
C SER A 67 47.53 -0.16 48.43
N VAL A 68 48.05 -0.26 47.19
CA VAL A 68 48.54 -1.44 46.40
C VAL A 68 47.57 -2.59 46.07
N ASP A 69 47.25 -2.78 44.78
CA ASP A 69 47.62 -3.98 43.98
C ASP A 69 47.34 -3.80 42.47
N MET A 70 48.16 -4.45 41.63
CA MET A 70 48.12 -4.48 40.16
C MET A 70 47.25 -5.64 39.65
N GLY A 71 46.27 -5.35 38.80
CA GLY A 71 45.44 -6.38 38.13
C GLY A 71 44.53 -5.79 37.04
N PRO A 72 44.19 -6.55 35.99
CA PRO A 72 44.03 -6.03 34.63
C PRO A 72 42.67 -5.37 34.36
N SER A 73 42.70 -4.48 33.37
CA SER A 73 41.62 -3.76 32.67
C SER A 73 40.20 -4.31 32.89
N PRO A 74 39.22 -3.46 33.30
CA PRO A 74 37.84 -3.91 33.38
C PRO A 74 37.27 -4.08 31.97
N SER A 75 36.93 -5.32 31.66
CA SER A 75 35.90 -5.65 30.68
C SER A 75 34.68 -4.78 30.96
N PHE A 76 34.30 -3.94 29.99
CA PHE A 76 33.02 -3.23 30.00
C PHE A 76 31.89 -4.26 29.92
N SER A 77 31.51 -4.81 31.06
CA SER A 77 30.23 -5.48 31.25
C SER A 77 29.17 -4.39 31.18
N LEU A 78 28.58 -4.23 29.99
CA LEU A 78 27.44 -3.35 29.77
C LEU A 78 26.26 -3.89 30.60
N ARG A 79 26.17 -3.40 31.83
CA ARG A 79 25.05 -3.61 32.73
C ARG A 79 23.82 -3.08 32.01
N SER A 80 22.87 -3.98 31.72
CA SER A 80 21.56 -3.66 31.16
C SER A 80 20.87 -2.65 32.09
N GLN A 81 21.01 -1.37 31.74
CA GLN A 81 20.15 -0.30 32.20
C GLN A 81 19.39 0.16 30.97
N SER A 82 18.12 -0.20 30.98
CA SER A 82 17.09 0.16 30.02
C SER A 82 16.88 1.67 30.00
N VAL A 83 17.77 2.38 29.30
CA VAL A 83 17.49 3.70 28.79
C VAL A 83 17.15 3.49 27.31
N LYS A 84 15.89 3.71 26.91
CA LYS A 84 15.51 3.78 25.50
C LYS A 84 16.20 5.01 24.88
N ASN A 85 17.50 4.91 24.60
CA ASN A 85 18.18 5.89 23.76
C ASN A 85 17.59 5.73 22.35
N SER A 86 16.85 6.75 21.91
CA SER A 86 16.39 6.86 20.53
C SER A 86 17.63 6.90 19.63
N TYR A 87 17.86 5.84 18.87
CA TYR A 87 18.95 5.81 17.89
C TYR A 87 18.64 6.81 16.77
N HIS A 88 19.49 7.82 16.60
CA HIS A 88 19.43 8.77 15.49
C HIS A 88 20.59 8.47 14.53
N GLY A 89 20.34 7.58 13.58
CA GLY A 89 21.24 7.33 12.45
C GLY A 89 21.16 8.43 11.38
N PRO A 90 21.94 8.32 10.29
CA PRO A 90 21.88 9.28 9.19
C PRO A 90 20.47 9.32 8.55
N PRO A 91 20.12 10.42 7.87
CA PRO A 91 18.89 10.51 7.09
C PRO A 91 18.78 9.39 6.05
N VAL A 92 17.55 9.01 5.72
CA VAL A 92 17.21 7.94 4.78
C VAL A 92 16.69 8.50 3.45
N LEU A 93 15.88 9.56 3.51
CA LEU A 93 15.26 10.21 2.37
C LEU A 93 15.82 11.62 2.11
N VAL A 94 16.16 12.36 3.17
CA VAL A 94 16.74 13.70 3.02
C VAL A 94 18.11 13.57 2.36
N GLY A 95 18.35 14.36 1.32
CA GLY A 95 19.54 14.28 0.46
C GLY A 95 19.38 13.40 -0.78
N VAL A 96 18.40 12.49 -0.82
CA VAL A 96 18.07 11.71 -2.03
C VAL A 96 17.11 12.47 -2.95
N VAL A 97 16.19 13.22 -2.35
CA VAL A 97 15.18 14.03 -3.05
C VAL A 97 15.82 15.35 -3.47
N LYS A 98 15.82 15.64 -4.78
CA LYS A 98 16.33 16.90 -5.34
C LYS A 98 15.25 17.98 -5.26
N ASP A 99 15.67 19.24 -5.31
CA ASP A 99 14.75 20.37 -5.28
C ASP A 99 13.76 20.33 -6.46
N GLY A 100 12.48 20.56 -6.15
CA GLY A 100 11.40 20.57 -7.14
C GLY A 100 10.87 19.19 -7.54
N GLU A 101 11.45 18.11 -7.03
CA GLU A 101 10.94 16.77 -7.30
C GLU A 101 9.69 16.43 -6.47
N SER A 102 8.79 15.69 -7.09
CA SER A 102 7.62 15.14 -6.42
C SER A 102 7.37 13.70 -6.83
N PHE A 103 6.96 12.90 -5.85
CA PHE A 103 6.76 11.47 -5.98
C PHE A 103 5.34 11.09 -5.58
N ASP A 104 4.80 10.07 -6.24
CA ASP A 104 3.51 9.50 -5.86
C ASP A 104 3.62 8.74 -4.56
N PHE A 105 4.67 7.93 -4.43
CA PHE A 105 4.97 7.27 -3.17
C PHE A 105 6.41 6.83 -3.03
N CYS A 106 6.85 6.65 -1.78
CA CYS A 106 8.03 5.86 -1.45
C CYS A 106 7.65 4.53 -0.83
N MET A 107 8.49 3.51 -0.98
CA MET A 107 8.32 2.21 -0.33
C MET A 107 9.65 1.69 0.23
N CYS A 108 9.55 0.96 1.34
CA CYS A 108 10.70 0.50 2.10
C CYS A 108 10.42 -0.88 2.72
N ASN A 109 11.39 -1.80 2.60
CA ASN A 109 11.46 -3.00 3.42
C ASN A 109 12.63 -2.81 4.40
N PRO A 110 12.37 -2.40 5.66
CA PRO A 110 13.43 -2.04 6.59
C PRO A 110 14.13 -3.28 7.15
N PRO A 111 15.37 -3.14 7.65
CA PRO A 111 16.01 -4.16 8.47
C PRO A 111 15.17 -4.42 9.72
N PHE A 112 14.81 -5.67 9.97
CA PHE A 112 13.83 -6.05 11.00
C PHE A 112 14.43 -6.28 12.39
N PHE A 113 15.73 -6.53 12.48
CA PHE A 113 16.36 -7.04 13.69
C PHE A 113 17.35 -6.03 14.27
N VAL A 114 17.55 -6.09 15.59
CA VAL A 114 18.55 -5.28 16.29
C VAL A 114 19.93 -5.92 16.20
N THR A 115 19.99 -7.26 16.18
CA THR A 115 21.23 -8.03 16.08
C THR A 115 21.07 -9.27 15.19
N MET A 116 22.18 -9.82 14.71
CA MET A 116 22.15 -11.04 13.88
C MET A 116 21.75 -12.28 14.70
N GLU A 117 22.05 -12.29 16.00
CA GLU A 117 21.60 -13.36 16.91
C GLU A 117 20.07 -13.38 16.98
N GLU A 118 19.43 -12.22 17.09
CA GLU A 118 17.97 -12.10 17.07
C GLU A 118 17.38 -12.59 15.74
N ALA A 119 18.04 -12.29 14.62
CA ALA A 119 17.64 -12.78 13.31
C ALA A 119 17.73 -14.33 13.22
N GLY A 120 18.80 -14.91 13.77
CA GLY A 120 19.03 -16.36 13.80
C GLY A 120 18.06 -17.15 14.69
N LEU A 121 17.40 -16.49 15.65
CA LEU A 121 16.37 -17.10 16.49
C LEU A 121 15.02 -17.31 15.78
N ASN A 122 14.87 -16.85 14.53
CA ASN A 122 13.68 -17.08 13.71
C ASN A 122 13.90 -18.26 12.74
N PRO A 123 13.66 -19.53 13.17
CA PRO A 123 13.90 -20.72 12.35
C PRO A 123 12.97 -20.84 11.13
N LYS A 124 11.97 -19.96 11.01
CA LYS A 124 10.99 -19.95 9.91
C LYS A 124 11.36 -19.01 8.76
N THR A 125 12.45 -18.26 8.87
CA THR A 125 12.91 -17.35 7.84
C THR A 125 14.30 -17.75 7.40
N SER A 126 14.41 -18.36 6.23
CA SER A 126 15.68 -18.44 5.50
C SER A 126 16.07 -17.02 5.07
N CYS A 127 16.74 -16.30 5.97
CA CYS A 127 17.20 -14.95 5.71
C CYS A 127 18.50 -15.01 4.92
N GLY A 128 18.40 -14.88 3.60
CA GLY A 128 19.54 -14.77 2.69
C GLY A 128 19.97 -13.32 2.40
N GLY A 129 19.51 -12.36 3.21
CA GLY A 129 19.88 -10.96 3.05
C GLY A 129 21.28 -10.66 3.61
N THR A 130 21.85 -9.53 3.22
CA THR A 130 23.11 -9.07 3.83
C THR A 130 22.87 -8.65 5.30
N PRO A 131 23.91 -8.64 6.15
CA PRO A 131 23.77 -8.17 7.53
C PRO A 131 23.11 -6.78 7.61
N GLU A 132 23.42 -5.89 6.67
CA GLU A 132 22.87 -4.54 6.53
C GLU A 132 21.38 -4.53 6.11
N GLU A 133 20.93 -5.53 5.34
CA GLU A 133 19.51 -5.72 5.03
C GLU A 133 18.70 -6.31 6.18
N MET A 134 19.37 -7.01 7.09
CA MET A 134 18.71 -7.76 8.16
C MET A 134 18.67 -6.98 9.47
N VAL A 135 19.74 -6.25 9.77
CA VAL A 135 20.02 -5.68 11.09
C VAL A 135 20.26 -4.19 11.02
N CYS A 136 19.71 -3.47 11.98
CA CYS A 136 20.00 -2.07 12.23
C CYS A 136 19.93 -1.78 13.72
N LEU A 137 20.75 -0.83 14.20
CA LEU A 137 20.67 -0.38 15.59
C LEU A 137 19.26 0.15 15.92
N GLY A 138 18.64 -0.40 16.96
CA GLY A 138 17.25 -0.12 17.31
C GLY A 138 16.19 -0.81 16.43
N GLY A 139 16.62 -1.64 15.47
CA GLY A 139 15.76 -2.48 14.63
C GLY A 139 14.83 -1.68 13.71
N GLU A 140 13.77 -2.34 13.24
CA GLU A 140 12.81 -1.71 12.33
C GLU A 140 12.13 -0.47 12.94
N GLU A 141 11.91 -0.44 14.27
CA GLU A 141 11.26 0.70 14.92
C GLU A 141 12.10 1.97 14.74
N ALA A 142 13.40 1.88 15.03
CA ALA A 142 14.32 3.01 14.88
C ALA A 142 14.50 3.37 13.41
N PHE A 143 14.62 2.38 12.52
CA PHE A 143 14.76 2.65 11.08
C PHE A 143 13.57 3.41 10.52
N ILE A 144 12.33 2.95 10.79
CA ILE A 144 11.11 3.59 10.33
C ILE A 144 10.92 4.95 11.02
N THR A 145 11.31 5.10 12.29
CA THR A 145 11.29 6.39 12.99
C THR A 145 12.10 7.45 12.21
N ARG A 146 13.28 7.10 11.68
CA ARG A 146 14.05 8.05 10.84
C ARG A 146 13.33 8.42 9.55
N ILE A 147 12.64 7.47 8.90
CA ILE A 147 11.82 7.77 7.72
C ILE A 147 10.68 8.73 8.10
N ILE A 148 10.08 8.56 9.28
CA ILE A 148 9.04 9.47 9.79
C ILE A 148 9.62 10.88 10.01
N GLU A 149 10.79 10.98 10.63
CA GLU A 149 11.50 12.26 10.85
C GLU A 149 11.85 12.96 9.54
N ASP A 150 12.38 12.23 8.56
CA ASP A 150 12.65 12.76 7.22
C ASP A 150 11.37 13.19 6.49
N SER A 151 10.29 12.41 6.63
CA SER A 151 9.00 12.74 6.01
C SER A 151 8.41 14.03 6.57
N ALA A 152 8.69 14.38 7.83
CA ALA A 152 8.25 15.63 8.44
C ALA A 152 8.97 16.86 7.83
N GLN A 153 10.20 16.66 7.33
CA GLN A 153 10.95 17.69 6.60
C GLN A 153 10.47 17.78 5.14
N LEU A 154 10.32 16.63 4.47
CA LEU A 154 9.99 16.54 3.04
C LEU A 154 8.51 16.79 2.74
N LYS A 155 7.62 16.55 3.71
CA LYS A 155 6.17 16.77 3.67
C LYS A 155 5.54 16.35 2.33
N HIS A 156 5.28 17.32 1.46
CA HIS A 156 4.53 17.16 0.22
C HIS A 156 5.38 16.69 -0.98
N ALA A 157 6.68 16.50 -0.79
CA ALA A 157 7.54 15.89 -1.81
C ALA A 157 7.06 14.46 -2.17
N PHE A 158 6.39 13.77 -1.24
CA PHE A 158 5.69 12.52 -1.52
C PHE A 158 4.20 12.66 -1.23
N ARG A 159 3.35 12.11 -2.11
CA ARG A 159 1.91 11.99 -1.81
C ARG A 159 1.67 10.92 -0.75
N TRP A 160 2.42 9.82 -0.78
CA TRP A 160 2.39 8.77 0.22
C TRP A 160 3.80 8.31 0.63
N TYR A 161 4.03 8.22 1.93
CA TYR A 161 5.17 7.50 2.46
C TYR A 161 4.70 6.11 2.90
N THR A 162 5.47 5.07 2.60
CA THR A 162 5.12 3.70 2.99
C THR A 162 6.33 2.90 3.47
N SER A 163 6.09 1.98 4.40
CA SER A 163 7.08 1.02 4.87
C SER A 163 6.42 -0.30 5.27
N MET A 164 7.11 -1.40 5.04
CA MET A 164 6.74 -2.71 5.58
C MET A 164 7.14 -2.80 7.05
N VAL A 165 6.30 -3.45 7.86
CA VAL A 165 6.51 -3.66 9.29
C VAL A 165 6.51 -5.16 9.56
N GLY A 166 7.58 -5.63 10.20
CA GLY A 166 7.80 -7.02 10.54
C GLY A 166 7.06 -7.45 11.81
N ARG A 167 6.95 -6.56 12.80
CA ARG A 167 6.30 -6.83 14.10
C ARG A 167 5.06 -5.97 14.31
N LYS A 168 3.93 -6.63 14.56
CA LYS A 168 2.65 -5.98 14.86
C LYS A 168 2.72 -4.99 16.04
N SER A 169 3.53 -5.28 17.06
CA SER A 169 3.72 -4.40 18.22
C SER A 169 4.22 -3.01 17.84
N ASN A 170 5.00 -2.90 16.75
CA ASN A 170 5.62 -1.65 16.33
C ASN A 170 4.60 -0.71 15.67
N LEU A 171 3.51 -1.23 15.12
CA LEU A 171 2.47 -0.40 14.48
C LEU A 171 1.90 0.65 15.45
N ASN A 172 1.64 0.28 16.70
CA ASN A 172 1.09 1.22 17.69
C ASN A 172 2.09 2.33 18.03
N ILE A 173 3.38 1.98 18.16
CA ILE A 173 4.46 2.91 18.47
C ILE A 173 4.68 3.88 17.30
N LEU A 174 4.78 3.35 16.09
CA LEU A 174 4.99 4.13 14.87
C LEU A 174 3.80 5.02 14.55
N THR A 175 2.58 4.53 14.74
CA THR A 175 1.35 5.33 14.57
C THR A 175 1.34 6.51 15.55
N SER A 176 1.76 6.31 16.79
CA SER A 176 1.86 7.40 17.77
C SER A 176 2.91 8.44 17.35
N LYS A 177 4.08 8.01 16.88
CA LYS A 177 5.12 8.91 16.34
C LYS A 177 4.63 9.70 15.11
N LEU A 178 3.90 9.04 14.21
CA LEU A 178 3.31 9.67 13.03
C LEU A 178 2.36 10.83 13.40
N TRP A 179 1.47 10.62 14.37
CA TRP A 179 0.58 11.68 14.84
C TRP A 179 1.35 12.84 15.49
N ASN A 180 2.42 12.53 16.23
CA ASN A 180 3.25 13.56 16.85
C ASN A 180 3.96 14.47 15.83
N VAL A 181 4.32 13.95 14.65
CA VAL A 181 4.93 14.77 13.58
C VAL A 181 3.89 15.46 12.68
N GLY A 182 2.60 15.34 13.00
CA GLY A 182 1.53 16.09 12.34
C GLY A 182 1.10 15.56 10.98
N VAL A 183 1.18 14.24 10.75
CA VAL A 183 0.57 13.65 9.55
C VAL A 183 -0.94 13.83 9.56
N THR A 184 -1.53 13.93 8.38
CA THR A 184 -2.99 14.11 8.22
C THR A 184 -3.71 12.78 8.06
N VAL A 185 -3.03 11.77 7.53
CA VAL A 185 -3.60 10.45 7.25
C VAL A 185 -2.60 9.36 7.59
N VAL A 186 -3.07 8.34 8.32
CA VAL A 186 -2.36 7.08 8.54
C VAL A 186 -3.26 5.93 8.08
N LYS A 187 -2.68 4.97 7.37
CA LYS A 187 -3.33 3.73 6.91
C LYS A 187 -2.42 2.54 7.21
N THR A 188 -3.04 1.44 7.63
CA THR A 188 -2.36 0.17 7.86
C THR A 188 -3.06 -0.94 7.11
N THR A 189 -2.31 -1.92 6.66
CA THR A 189 -2.84 -3.16 6.08
C THR A 189 -2.05 -4.37 6.57
N GLU A 190 -2.59 -5.57 6.40
CA GLU A 190 -1.92 -6.82 6.72
C GLU A 190 -1.69 -7.63 5.43
N PHE A 191 -0.49 -8.20 5.30
CA PHE A 191 -0.10 -9.12 4.24
C PHE A 191 0.14 -10.48 4.88
N VAL A 192 -0.67 -11.48 4.52
CA VAL A 192 -0.55 -12.84 5.05
C VAL A 192 -0.14 -13.79 3.92
N GLN A 193 1.06 -14.34 4.03
CA GLN A 193 1.61 -15.32 3.08
C GLN A 193 2.03 -16.58 3.84
N GLY A 194 1.19 -17.63 3.76
CA GLY A 194 1.41 -18.87 4.50
C GLY A 194 1.38 -18.62 6.02
N GLN A 195 2.49 -18.94 6.71
CA GLN A 195 2.64 -18.69 8.15
C GLN A 195 3.25 -17.32 8.47
N THR A 196 3.64 -16.56 7.45
CA THR A 196 4.32 -15.28 7.61
C THR A 196 3.33 -14.14 7.42
N SER A 197 3.08 -13.39 8.50
CA SER A 197 2.37 -12.12 8.43
C SER A 197 3.34 -10.95 8.41
N ARG A 198 3.03 -9.95 7.61
CA ARG A 198 3.67 -8.63 7.58
C ARG A 198 2.60 -7.57 7.58
N TRP A 199 2.95 -6.36 7.96
CA TRP A 199 2.04 -5.23 7.93
C TRP A 199 2.57 -4.14 7.01
N GLY A 200 1.68 -3.46 6.30
CA GLY A 200 2.01 -2.24 5.57
C GLY A 200 1.60 -1.03 6.40
N LEU A 201 2.50 -0.06 6.55
CA LEU A 201 2.22 1.24 7.14
C LEU A 201 2.35 2.31 6.05
N ALA A 202 1.32 3.13 5.88
CA ALA A 202 1.29 4.22 4.92
C ALA A 202 0.80 5.52 5.56
N TRP A 203 1.43 6.64 5.26
CA TRP A 203 1.04 7.95 5.78
C TRP A 203 1.20 9.06 4.75
N SER A 204 0.48 10.16 4.98
CA SER A 204 0.52 11.35 4.14
C SER A 204 0.37 12.61 4.97
N PHE A 205 0.96 13.70 4.49
CA PHE A 205 0.73 15.07 4.97
C PHE A 205 -0.33 15.80 4.13
N MET A 206 -0.83 15.18 3.06
CA MET A 206 -1.91 15.76 2.26
C MET A 206 -3.24 15.56 2.99
N PRO A 207 -4.11 16.60 3.08
CA PRO A 207 -5.41 16.43 3.68
C PRO A 207 -6.19 15.33 2.94
N PRO A 208 -6.96 14.49 3.65
CA PRO A 208 -7.82 13.53 2.99
C PRO A 208 -8.76 14.30 2.08
N SER A 209 -8.63 14.07 0.77
CA SER A 209 -9.51 14.69 -0.21
C SER A 209 -10.94 14.34 0.20
N LYS A 210 -11.76 15.34 0.54
CA LYS A 210 -13.21 15.12 0.62
C LYS A 210 -13.56 14.42 -0.68
N LYS A 211 -14.16 13.24 -0.60
CA LYS A 211 -14.79 12.62 -1.76
C LYS A 211 -15.90 13.58 -2.19
N MET A 212 -15.56 14.62 -2.95
CA MET A 212 -16.52 15.16 -3.88
C MET A 212 -16.88 13.97 -4.75
N LEU A 213 -18.14 13.54 -4.64
CA LEU A 213 -18.75 12.68 -5.63
C LEU A 213 -18.43 13.33 -6.98
N PHE A 214 -17.45 12.78 -7.69
CA PHE A 214 -17.08 13.26 -9.01
C PHE A 214 -18.28 12.95 -9.92
N SER A 215 -19.12 13.95 -10.15
CA SER A 215 -20.13 14.00 -11.22
C SER A 215 -19.53 14.41 -12.57
N HIS A 216 -18.20 14.44 -12.68
CA HIS A 216 -17.51 14.61 -13.97
C HIS A 216 -16.93 13.28 -14.43
N VAL A 217 -17.61 12.72 -15.42
CA VAL A 217 -17.20 11.58 -16.26
C VAL A 217 -15.81 11.89 -16.81
N THR A 218 -14.77 11.39 -16.15
CA THR A 218 -13.45 11.22 -16.76
C THR A 218 -13.43 9.80 -17.31
N GLU A 219 -13.23 9.68 -18.61
CA GLU A 219 -13.24 8.43 -19.37
C GLU A 219 -12.13 7.49 -18.89
N LYS A 220 -12.39 6.75 -17.81
CA LYS A 220 -11.46 5.77 -17.25
C LYS A 220 -11.53 4.49 -18.07
N LYS A 221 -10.53 4.29 -18.92
CA LYS A 221 -10.29 3.02 -19.65
C LYS A 221 -10.05 1.82 -18.72
N ASN A 222 -9.72 2.08 -17.45
CA ASN A 222 -9.52 1.06 -16.42
C ASN A 222 -10.41 1.36 -15.21
N LEU A 223 -11.20 0.37 -14.77
CA LEU A 223 -12.00 0.45 -13.56
C LEU A 223 -11.67 -0.74 -12.65
N SER A 224 -11.80 -0.58 -11.34
CA SER A 224 -11.59 -1.68 -10.40
C SER A 224 -12.32 -1.46 -9.09
N PHE A 225 -12.75 -2.54 -8.44
CA PHE A 225 -13.28 -2.53 -7.08
C PHE A 225 -12.82 -3.76 -6.31
N MET A 226 -12.93 -3.70 -4.98
CA MET A 226 -12.61 -4.82 -4.09
C MET A 226 -13.91 -5.51 -3.63
N LEU A 227 -13.87 -6.83 -3.61
CA LEU A 227 -14.82 -7.68 -2.90
C LEU A 227 -14.14 -8.14 -1.61
N GLU A 228 -14.61 -7.63 -0.48
CA GLU A 228 -14.08 -7.93 0.85
C GLU A 228 -15.05 -8.82 1.62
N GLY A 229 -14.53 -9.64 2.53
CA GLY A 229 -15.36 -10.50 3.39
C GLY A 229 -15.94 -11.71 2.67
N LEU A 230 -15.24 -12.23 1.65
CA LEU A 230 -15.65 -13.46 0.99
C LEU A 230 -15.63 -14.64 1.96
N GLN A 231 -16.71 -15.42 1.96
CA GLN A 231 -16.76 -16.68 2.67
C GLN A 231 -15.75 -17.67 2.07
N ARG A 232 -15.20 -18.55 2.93
CA ARG A 232 -14.11 -19.47 2.55
C ARG A 232 -14.45 -20.41 1.38
N GLN A 233 -15.73 -20.66 1.10
CA GLN A 233 -16.13 -21.48 -0.05
C GLN A 233 -16.08 -20.76 -1.40
N HIS A 234 -15.98 -19.43 -1.43
CA HIS A 234 -15.98 -18.66 -2.67
C HIS A 234 -14.56 -18.26 -3.06
N SER A 235 -14.15 -18.70 -4.26
CA SER A 235 -12.84 -18.41 -4.85
C SER A 235 -12.96 -17.42 -6.01
N ALA A 236 -11.83 -16.91 -6.50
CA ALA A 236 -11.76 -16.07 -7.70
C ALA A 236 -12.46 -16.71 -8.92
N PHE A 237 -12.43 -18.04 -9.02
CA PHE A 237 -13.14 -18.78 -10.06
C PHE A 237 -14.67 -18.65 -9.97
N HIS A 238 -15.25 -18.70 -8.78
CA HIS A 238 -16.70 -18.52 -8.58
C HIS A 238 -17.15 -17.09 -8.93
N VAL A 239 -16.30 -16.10 -8.65
CA VAL A 239 -16.54 -14.72 -9.07
C VAL A 239 -16.50 -14.60 -10.58
N LEU A 240 -15.50 -15.19 -11.25
CA LEU A 240 -15.43 -15.22 -12.72
C LEU A 240 -16.64 -15.88 -13.36
N GLN A 241 -17.10 -17.02 -12.85
CA GLN A 241 -18.32 -17.67 -13.33
C GLN A 241 -19.56 -16.79 -13.15
N SER A 242 -19.61 -16.00 -12.07
CA SER A 242 -20.72 -15.06 -11.85
C SER A 242 -20.65 -13.85 -12.77
N VAL A 243 -19.45 -13.38 -13.11
CA VAL A 243 -19.24 -12.35 -14.14
C VAL A 243 -19.71 -12.87 -15.49
N GLU A 244 -19.31 -14.08 -15.87
CA GLU A 244 -19.76 -14.72 -17.12
C GLU A 244 -21.28 -14.85 -17.18
N SER A 245 -21.89 -15.40 -16.13
CA SER A 245 -23.34 -15.55 -16.05
C SER A 245 -24.08 -14.20 -16.14
N PHE A 246 -23.57 -13.16 -15.49
CA PHE A 246 -24.13 -11.81 -15.55
C PHE A 246 -24.18 -11.28 -17.00
N PHE A 247 -23.08 -11.37 -17.74
CA PHE A 247 -23.03 -10.86 -19.12
C PHE A 247 -23.76 -11.77 -20.13
N CYS A 248 -23.61 -13.08 -20.02
CA CYS A 248 -24.32 -14.05 -20.87
C CYS A 248 -25.84 -13.95 -20.71
N SER A 249 -26.35 -13.66 -19.51
CA SER A 249 -27.80 -13.46 -19.27
C SER A 249 -28.39 -12.30 -20.08
N SER A 250 -27.55 -11.34 -20.48
CA SER A 250 -27.92 -10.19 -21.31
C SER A 250 -27.59 -10.36 -22.79
N GLY A 251 -27.18 -11.56 -23.21
CA GLY A 251 -26.84 -11.89 -24.60
C GLY A 251 -25.43 -11.48 -25.04
N ALA A 252 -24.58 -11.00 -24.12
CA ALA A 252 -23.20 -10.65 -24.45
C ALA A 252 -22.32 -11.90 -24.67
N SER A 253 -21.36 -11.80 -25.59
CA SER A 253 -20.39 -12.88 -25.82
C SER A 253 -19.29 -12.80 -24.77
N CYS A 254 -19.03 -13.92 -24.08
CA CYS A 254 -18.01 -14.03 -23.06
C CYS A 254 -17.00 -15.13 -23.43
N LYS A 255 -15.70 -14.84 -23.26
CA LYS A 255 -14.62 -15.82 -23.40
C LYS A 255 -13.85 -15.90 -22.08
N LEU A 256 -14.18 -16.90 -21.27
CA LEU A 256 -13.51 -17.16 -20.01
C LEU A 256 -12.16 -17.85 -20.23
N ASN A 257 -11.11 -17.31 -19.61
CA ASN A 257 -9.79 -17.92 -19.52
C ASN A 257 -9.47 -18.20 -18.05
N ALA A 258 -9.69 -19.45 -17.63
CA ALA A 258 -9.52 -19.87 -16.24
C ALA A 258 -8.04 -19.89 -15.78
N SER A 259 -7.07 -20.09 -16.67
CA SER A 259 -5.64 -20.12 -16.30
C SER A 259 -5.08 -18.74 -15.98
N THR A 260 -5.63 -17.70 -16.63
CA THR A 260 -5.22 -16.30 -16.40
C THR A 260 -6.21 -15.51 -15.55
N PHE A 261 -7.27 -16.14 -15.05
CA PHE A 261 -8.36 -15.53 -14.28
C PHE A 261 -8.97 -14.29 -14.96
N ASN A 262 -9.15 -14.39 -16.28
CA ASN A 262 -9.65 -13.32 -17.13
C ASN A 262 -10.92 -13.74 -17.88
N ILE A 263 -11.76 -12.78 -18.20
CA ILE A 263 -12.90 -12.95 -19.09
C ILE A 263 -12.95 -11.77 -20.07
N ASP A 264 -12.93 -12.10 -21.36
CA ASP A 264 -13.07 -11.13 -22.44
C ASP A 264 -14.56 -11.04 -22.82
N ILE A 265 -15.11 -9.83 -22.80
CA ILE A 265 -16.53 -9.57 -23.00
C ILE A 265 -16.70 -8.69 -24.23
N THR A 266 -17.61 -9.09 -25.11
CA THR A 266 -18.06 -8.31 -26.27
C THR A 266 -19.58 -8.11 -26.15
N ALA A 267 -20.00 -6.86 -25.98
CA ALA A 267 -21.40 -6.50 -25.79
C ALA A 267 -21.82 -5.39 -26.76
N SER A 268 -22.93 -5.60 -27.48
CA SER A 268 -23.54 -4.56 -28.32
C SER A 268 -24.25 -3.52 -27.44
N GLN A 269 -24.58 -2.37 -28.02
CA GLN A 269 -25.36 -1.32 -27.35
C GLN A 269 -26.71 -1.84 -26.81
N ASN A 270 -27.35 -2.78 -27.53
CA ASN A 270 -28.60 -3.41 -27.09
C ASN A 270 -28.41 -4.29 -25.86
N HIS A 271 -27.33 -5.07 -25.79
CA HIS A 271 -27.00 -5.87 -24.60
C HIS A 271 -26.75 -4.97 -23.39
N CYS A 272 -26.03 -3.86 -23.60
CA CYS A 272 -25.74 -2.87 -22.56
C CYS A 272 -27.01 -2.23 -21.98
N ASN A 273 -27.98 -1.89 -22.84
CA ASN A 273 -29.27 -1.35 -22.40
C ASN A 273 -30.08 -2.37 -21.60
N THR A 274 -30.04 -3.66 -21.96
CA THR A 274 -30.69 -4.74 -21.18
C THR A 274 -30.10 -4.87 -19.78
N ILE A 275 -28.77 -4.79 -19.66
CA ILE A 275 -28.08 -4.83 -18.36
C ILE A 275 -28.56 -3.68 -17.46
N LEU A 276 -28.69 -2.46 -18.02
CA LEU A 276 -29.12 -1.28 -17.27
C LEU A 276 -30.63 -1.28 -16.93
N LYS A 277 -31.48 -1.86 -17.78
CA LYS A 277 -32.94 -1.95 -17.55
C LYS A 277 -33.34 -2.99 -16.50
N SER A 278 -32.45 -3.94 -16.17
CA SER A 278 -32.72 -4.98 -15.17
C SER A 278 -32.96 -4.44 -13.74
N GLU A 279 -32.71 -3.16 -13.47
CA GLU A 279 -33.10 -2.52 -12.19
C GLU A 279 -34.57 -2.10 -12.13
N THR A 280 -35.22 -1.78 -13.26
CA THR A 280 -36.57 -1.17 -13.22
C THR A 280 -37.73 -2.13 -12.90
N GLN A 281 -37.48 -3.44 -12.78
CA GLN A 281 -38.54 -4.44 -12.52
C GLN A 281 -38.52 -5.07 -11.12
N ASN A 282 -37.55 -4.74 -10.25
CA ASN A 282 -37.47 -5.34 -8.92
C ASN A 282 -37.95 -4.44 -7.77
N GLU A 283 -38.51 -3.25 -8.04
CA GLU A 283 -38.94 -2.32 -6.97
C GLU A 283 -40.34 -1.71 -7.08
N ASN A 284 -41.22 -2.04 -8.05
CA ASN A 284 -42.58 -1.46 -8.07
C ASN A 284 -43.68 -2.42 -8.55
N GLU A 285 -44.23 -3.21 -7.62
CA GLU A 285 -45.64 -3.61 -7.68
C GLU A 285 -46.46 -2.61 -6.85
N ALA A 286 -46.92 -1.52 -7.49
CA ALA A 286 -48.21 -0.88 -7.26
C ALA A 286 -48.30 0.44 -8.04
N VAL A 287 -49.50 0.70 -8.57
CA VAL A 287 -50.00 1.93 -9.17
C VAL A 287 -49.82 2.08 -10.69
N GLN A 288 -50.89 1.68 -11.35
CA GLN A 288 -51.31 2.00 -12.70
C GLN A 288 -51.56 3.50 -12.89
N CYS A 289 -50.90 4.12 -13.88
CA CYS A 289 -51.55 5.00 -14.86
C CYS A 289 -50.60 5.45 -15.99
N LYS A 290 -51.21 5.65 -17.15
CA LYS A 290 -50.65 5.92 -18.48
C LYS A 290 -49.79 7.19 -18.55
N ASN A 291 -48.80 7.19 -19.45
CA ASN A 291 -48.68 8.21 -20.50
C ASN A 291 -47.80 7.66 -21.64
N GLU A 292 -48.42 7.55 -22.82
CA GLU A 292 -47.80 7.29 -24.11
C GLU A 292 -46.87 8.44 -24.50
N LEU A 293 -45.77 8.12 -25.20
CA LEU A 293 -45.15 8.97 -26.22
C LEU A 293 -44.32 8.07 -27.15
N GLU A 294 -44.97 7.63 -28.22
CA GLU A 294 -44.35 7.10 -29.45
C GLU A 294 -43.66 8.23 -30.22
N ILE A 295 -42.40 8.04 -30.65
CA ILE A 295 -41.79 8.63 -31.87
C ILE A 295 -40.63 7.68 -32.26
N SER A 296 -40.85 6.65 -33.09
CA SER A 296 -40.90 6.60 -34.56
C SER A 296 -39.68 5.87 -35.13
N SER A 297 -39.94 4.70 -35.69
CA SER A 297 -39.06 3.98 -36.60
C SER A 297 -38.90 4.74 -37.92
N THR A 298 -37.67 5.10 -38.27
CA THR A 298 -37.29 5.39 -39.66
C THR A 298 -36.10 4.51 -40.02
N SER A 299 -36.40 3.52 -40.86
CA SER A 299 -35.46 2.77 -41.67
C SER A 299 -34.65 3.72 -42.55
N ASN A 300 -33.33 3.68 -42.41
CA ASN A 300 -32.40 4.03 -43.49
C ASN A 300 -31.18 3.13 -43.33
N ASP A 301 -31.13 2.10 -44.18
CA ASP A 301 -29.91 1.37 -44.47
C ASP A 301 -28.89 2.36 -45.03
N ASN A 302 -27.79 2.55 -44.29
CA ASN A 302 -26.49 2.96 -44.81
C ASN A 302 -25.41 2.66 -43.75
N ASN A 303 -24.82 1.47 -43.87
CA ASN A 303 -23.48 1.08 -43.43
C ASN A 303 -22.98 1.69 -42.09
N CYS A 304 -23.41 1.14 -40.95
CA CYS A 304 -22.93 1.55 -39.63
C CYS A 304 -22.10 0.41 -39.02
N GLN A 305 -20.77 0.58 -38.91
CA GLN A 305 -19.92 -0.32 -38.13
C GLN A 305 -20.51 -0.43 -36.71
N SER A 306 -20.78 -1.66 -36.25
CA SER A 306 -21.26 -1.88 -34.89
C SER A 306 -20.13 -1.59 -33.91
N ASP A 307 -20.23 -0.47 -33.19
CA ASP A 307 -19.34 -0.17 -32.07
C ASP A 307 -19.68 -1.08 -30.88
N ASP A 308 -19.29 -2.35 -31.00
CA ASP A 308 -19.41 -3.32 -29.92
C ASP A 308 -18.41 -3.01 -28.82
N LEU A 309 -18.91 -2.87 -27.60
CA LEU A 309 -18.10 -2.62 -26.41
C LEU A 309 -17.28 -3.87 -26.10
N GLN A 310 -15.96 -3.77 -26.26
CA GLN A 310 -15.03 -4.85 -25.92
C GLN A 310 -14.18 -4.49 -24.71
N PHE A 311 -14.24 -5.31 -23.67
CA PHE A 311 -13.47 -5.11 -22.43
C PHE A 311 -13.12 -6.44 -21.76
N ARG A 312 -12.06 -6.42 -20.96
CA ARG A 312 -11.58 -7.56 -20.18
C ARG A 312 -11.82 -7.34 -18.71
N ILE A 313 -12.35 -8.35 -18.03
CA ILE A 313 -12.39 -8.40 -16.56
C ILE A 313 -11.38 -9.42 -16.05
N SER A 314 -10.62 -9.04 -15.03
CA SER A 314 -9.61 -9.85 -14.35
C SER A 314 -9.94 -9.92 -12.86
N VAL A 315 -9.80 -11.09 -12.25
CA VAL A 315 -10.05 -11.30 -10.82
C VAL A 315 -8.78 -11.78 -10.14
N PHE A 316 -8.28 -10.98 -9.19
CA PHE A 316 -7.04 -11.28 -8.47
C PHE A 316 -7.29 -11.39 -6.98
N GLN A 317 -6.72 -12.41 -6.34
CA GLN A 317 -6.71 -12.49 -4.88
C GLN A 317 -5.63 -11.59 -4.32
N GLN A 318 -6.02 -10.59 -3.52
CA GLN A 318 -5.09 -9.67 -2.86
C GLN A 318 -4.58 -10.29 -1.55
N ILE A 319 -5.53 -10.75 -0.72
CA ILE A 319 -5.31 -11.48 0.53
C ILE A 319 -6.43 -12.52 0.69
N PRO A 320 -6.30 -13.53 1.56
CA PRO A 320 -7.39 -14.45 1.86
C PRO A 320 -8.69 -13.70 2.22
N GLY A 321 -9.78 -14.00 1.51
CA GLY A 321 -11.09 -13.35 1.71
C GLY A 321 -11.26 -11.98 1.04
N THR A 322 -10.26 -11.48 0.31
CA THR A 322 -10.37 -10.22 -0.46
C THR A 322 -9.91 -10.39 -1.91
N LEU A 323 -10.81 -10.11 -2.85
CA LEU A 323 -10.55 -10.17 -4.28
C LEU A 323 -10.61 -8.78 -4.91
N LEU A 324 -9.66 -8.46 -5.77
CA LEU A 324 -9.68 -7.31 -6.66
C LEU A 324 -10.30 -7.71 -7.99
N VAL A 325 -11.40 -7.06 -8.37
CA VAL A 325 -12.00 -7.18 -9.70
C VAL A 325 -11.59 -5.96 -10.50
N ARG A 326 -10.91 -6.17 -11.63
CA ARG A 326 -10.41 -5.11 -12.51
C ARG A 326 -11.00 -5.27 -13.90
N SER A 327 -11.44 -4.18 -14.50
CA SER A 327 -11.91 -4.11 -15.89
C SER A 327 -11.05 -3.17 -16.72
N THR A 328 -10.76 -3.59 -17.96
CA THR A 328 -9.93 -2.85 -18.92
C THR A 328 -10.66 -2.78 -20.26
N LEU A 329 -10.99 -1.57 -20.71
CA LEU A 329 -11.68 -1.32 -21.98
C LEU A 329 -10.67 -1.38 -23.14
N HIS A 330 -10.99 -2.14 -24.20
CA HIS A 330 -10.10 -2.35 -25.35
C HIS A 330 -10.30 -1.33 -26.50
N GLN A 331 -11.41 -0.60 -26.54
CA GLN A 331 -11.76 0.27 -27.68
C GLN A 331 -11.27 1.72 -27.57
N LYS A 332 -11.05 2.35 -28.73
CA LYS A 332 -10.48 3.69 -28.92
C LYS A 332 -11.61 4.75 -28.96
N GLU A 333 -11.61 5.62 -27.95
CA GLU A 333 -12.22 6.96 -27.86
C GLU A 333 -13.42 7.29 -28.79
N SER A 334 -14.63 6.94 -28.35
CA SER A 334 -15.89 7.67 -28.59
C SER A 334 -17.00 7.08 -27.71
N SER A 335 -17.89 7.95 -27.19
CA SER A 335 -19.25 7.77 -26.61
C SER A 335 -19.62 6.60 -25.65
N SER A 336 -18.83 5.53 -25.55
CA SER A 336 -19.14 4.27 -24.87
C SER A 336 -18.51 4.15 -23.48
N SER A 337 -17.57 5.04 -23.12
CA SER A 337 -16.90 5.04 -21.81
C SER A 337 -17.87 5.28 -20.65
N GLY A 338 -18.88 6.14 -20.84
CA GLY A 338 -19.92 6.38 -19.84
C GLY A 338 -20.75 5.13 -19.56
N LEU A 339 -21.14 4.41 -20.62
CA LEU A 339 -21.91 3.18 -20.54
C LEU A 339 -21.12 2.06 -19.85
N PHE A 340 -19.83 1.93 -20.21
CA PHE A 340 -18.90 1.00 -19.57
C PHE A 340 -18.81 1.21 -18.05
N SER A 341 -18.72 2.47 -17.60
CA SER A 341 -18.66 2.75 -16.16
C SER A 341 -19.96 2.40 -15.44
N LEU A 342 -21.12 2.57 -16.07
CA LEU A 342 -22.41 2.22 -15.47
C LEU A 342 -22.57 0.70 -15.37
N ILE A 343 -22.23 -0.04 -16.44
CA ILE A 343 -22.25 -1.51 -16.45
C ILE A 343 -21.32 -2.07 -15.37
N PHE A 344 -20.11 -1.51 -15.25
CA PHE A 344 -19.14 -2.00 -14.26
C PHE A 344 -19.59 -1.72 -12.82
N LYS A 345 -20.26 -0.59 -12.57
CA LYS A 345 -20.90 -0.32 -11.27
C LYS A 345 -22.04 -1.30 -10.97
N GLN A 346 -22.83 -1.67 -11.99
CA GLN A 346 -23.90 -2.65 -11.81
C GLN A 346 -23.35 -4.04 -11.47
N LEU A 347 -22.28 -4.45 -12.16
CA LEU A 347 -21.56 -5.67 -11.83
C LEU A 347 -21.03 -5.65 -10.39
N GLU A 348 -20.46 -4.53 -9.95
CA GLU A 348 -19.99 -4.35 -8.56
C GLU A 348 -21.11 -4.62 -7.54
N LYS A 349 -22.30 -4.04 -7.76
CA LYS A 349 -23.48 -4.23 -6.90
C LYS A 349 -23.89 -5.71 -6.83
N VAL A 350 -24.01 -6.36 -7.98
CA VAL A 350 -24.41 -7.78 -8.08
C VAL A 350 -23.40 -8.69 -7.39
N LEU A 351 -22.10 -8.50 -7.63
CA LEU A 351 -21.07 -9.33 -7.02
C LEU A 351 -20.95 -9.09 -5.52
N LYS A 352 -21.08 -7.85 -5.04
CA LYS A 352 -21.11 -7.56 -3.60
C LYS A 352 -22.31 -8.23 -2.93
N ASN A 353 -23.51 -8.10 -3.50
CA ASN A 353 -24.70 -8.75 -2.95
C ASN A 353 -24.60 -10.28 -2.93
N LYS A 354 -23.90 -10.88 -3.90
CA LYS A 354 -23.76 -12.33 -4.01
C LYS A 354 -22.67 -12.92 -3.11
N PHE A 355 -21.56 -12.20 -2.92
CA PHE A 355 -20.35 -12.76 -2.30
C PHE A 355 -19.93 -12.10 -0.98
N CYS A 356 -20.39 -10.88 -0.71
CA CYS A 356 -20.08 -10.17 0.52
C CYS A 356 -21.25 -10.31 1.51
N THR A 357 -20.95 -10.56 2.77
CA THR A 357 -21.94 -10.47 3.84
C THR A 357 -22.08 -9.01 4.26
N GLU A 358 -23.32 -8.52 4.42
CA GLU A 358 -23.53 -7.24 5.09
C GLU A 358 -22.93 -7.33 6.50
N ARG A 359 -22.04 -6.40 6.85
CA ARG A 359 -21.63 -6.23 8.24
C ARG A 359 -22.87 -5.75 9.00
N VAL A 360 -23.61 -6.66 9.61
CA VAL A 360 -24.50 -6.31 10.71
C VAL A 360 -23.60 -5.64 11.75
N SER A 361 -23.79 -4.34 11.92
CA SER A 361 -23.19 -3.56 13.00
C SER A 361 -23.60 -4.20 14.32
N ALA A 362 -22.70 -5.01 14.89
CA ALA A 362 -22.82 -5.56 16.22
C ALA A 362 -22.55 -4.45 17.23
N ASP A 363 -23.52 -3.56 17.38
CA ASP A 363 -23.71 -2.71 18.55
C ASP A 363 -25.06 -3.15 19.14
N GLY A 364 -25.02 -3.94 20.22
CA GLY A 364 -26.24 -4.40 20.87
C GLY A 364 -26.11 -5.66 21.72
N SER A 365 -26.06 -5.45 23.03
CA SER A 365 -26.43 -6.41 24.09
C SER A 365 -25.48 -7.57 24.37
N CYS A 366 -24.45 -7.26 25.16
CA CYS A 366 -23.94 -8.20 26.15
C CYS A 366 -24.90 -8.22 27.36
N SER A 367 -25.80 -9.20 27.45
CA SER A 367 -26.45 -9.55 28.72
C SER A 367 -26.95 -10.99 28.72
N ASN A 368 -26.60 -11.72 29.79
CA ASN A 368 -27.04 -13.06 30.18
C ASN A 368 -26.42 -14.20 29.33
N LEU A 369 -25.71 -15.19 29.88
CA LEU A 369 -26.06 -16.00 31.03
C LEU A 369 -24.86 -16.38 31.91
N ARG A 370 -25.08 -16.27 33.23
CA ARG A 370 -24.50 -17.14 34.25
C ARG A 370 -25.17 -18.52 34.15
N ARG A 371 -24.40 -19.60 34.07
CA ARG A 371 -24.37 -20.68 35.08
C ARG A 371 -23.19 -21.60 34.85
#